data_AF-A0A2E3ZW21-F1
#
_entry.id   AF-A0A2E3ZW21-F1
#
_cell.length_a   1.000
_cell.length_b   1.000
_cell.length_c   1.000
_cell.angle_alpha   90.00
_cell.angle_beta   90.00
_cell.angle_gamma   90.00
#
_symmetry.space_group_name_H-M   'P 1'
#
loop_
_entity.id
_entity.type
_entity.pdbx_description
1 polymer ?
#
loop_
_entity_poly.entity_id
_entity_poly.type
_entity_poly.pdbx_seq_one_letter_code
_entity_poly.pdbx_strand_id
1 'polypeptide(L)'
;MLDQEIVNFLISWINENTIYREVLLNLEIIDLELEELQFKACKGRCPILAFFFPPNIIYIAKLNFENICNQSILLHEIIHVFQYQSGNEMQNVFKEKEAYEIQNKFLINESLKNGYFEQLNVKKCRSIQSNVLK
;
A
#
# COMPACT_ATOMS: atom_id res chain seq x y z
N MET A 1 0.35 15.17 5.76
CA MET A 1 -1.00 14.96 5.22
C MET A 1 -0.81 14.27 3.90
N LEU A 2 -1.50 13.15 3.67
CA LEU A 2 -1.42 12.45 2.39
C LEU A 2 -1.75 13.41 1.24
N ASP A 3 -0.86 13.45 0.25
CA ASP A 3 -1.04 14.28 -0.94
C ASP A 3 -1.90 13.53 -1.96
N GLN A 4 -2.95 14.18 -2.46
CA GLN A 4 -3.81 13.63 -3.49
C GLN A 4 -3.03 13.33 -4.78
N GLU A 5 -1.96 14.06 -5.07
CA GLU A 5 -1.08 13.78 -6.21
C GLU A 5 -0.41 12.40 -6.08
N ILE A 6 0.00 12.00 -4.87
CA ILE A 6 0.59 10.69 -4.61
C ILE A 6 -0.45 9.59 -4.83
N VAL A 7 -1.68 9.79 -4.32
CA VAL A 7 -2.77 8.82 -4.52
C VAL A 7 -3.04 8.62 -6.01
N ASN A 8 -3.17 9.73 -6.76
CA ASN A 8 -3.40 9.70 -8.20
C ASN A 8 -2.25 9.03 -8.96
N PHE A 9 -0.99 9.31 -8.57
CA PHE A 9 0.19 8.67 -9.12
C PHE A 9 0.15 7.15 -8.91
N LEU A 10 -0.15 6.68 -7.70
CA LEU A 10 -0.21 5.24 -7.40
C LEU A 10 -1.30 4.53 -8.19
N ILE A 11 -2.49 5.15 -8.30
CA ILE A 11 -3.59 4.61 -9.11
C ILE A 11 -3.20 4.55 -10.59
N SER A 12 -2.60 5.62 -11.14
CA SER A 12 -2.12 5.64 -12.53
C SER A 12 -1.08 4.55 -12.76
N TRP A 13 -0.13 4.42 -11.84
CA TRP A 13 0.92 3.41 -11.91
C TRP A 13 0.33 2.00 -11.93
N ILE A 14 -0.63 1.69 -11.05
CA ILE A 14 -1.32 0.39 -11.04
C ILE A 14 -2.00 0.15 -12.38
N ASN A 15 -2.75 1.13 -12.90
CA ASN A 15 -3.48 1.01 -14.15
C ASN A 15 -2.57 0.79 -15.38
N GLU A 16 -1.38 1.38 -15.38
CA GLU A 16 -0.39 1.25 -16.45
C GLU A 16 0.41 -0.06 -16.38
N ASN A 17 0.59 -0.61 -15.17
CA ASN A 17 1.52 -1.71 -14.91
C ASN A 17 0.86 -3.04 -14.55
N THR A 18 -0.47 -3.11 -14.46
CA THR A 18 -1.23 -4.29 -14.05
C THR A 18 -2.44 -4.55 -14.94
N ILE A 19 -3.24 -5.55 -14.60
CA ILE A 19 -4.50 -5.85 -15.30
C ILE A 19 -5.66 -4.95 -14.85
N TYR A 20 -5.54 -4.29 -13.69
CA TYR A 20 -6.56 -3.38 -13.21
C TYR A 20 -6.59 -2.14 -14.10
N ARG A 21 -7.79 -1.72 -14.53
CA ARG A 21 -7.99 -0.52 -15.36
C ARG A 21 -9.22 0.28 -14.93
N GLU A 22 -9.72 -0.01 -13.73
CA GLU A 22 -10.97 0.56 -13.25
C GLU A 22 -10.73 1.93 -12.60
N VAL A 23 -11.80 2.72 -12.50
CA VAL A 23 -11.80 3.94 -11.71
C VAL A 23 -12.23 3.57 -10.29
N LEU A 24 -11.37 3.83 -9.31
CA LEU A 24 -11.71 3.62 -7.91
C LEU A 24 -12.72 4.69 -7.48
N LEU A 25 -13.99 4.32 -7.44
CA LEU A 25 -15.05 5.21 -7.00
C LEU A 25 -14.99 5.39 -5.47
N ASN A 26 -14.97 6.65 -5.04
CA ASN A 26 -15.07 7.08 -3.64
C ASN A 26 -13.98 6.51 -2.72
N LEU A 27 -12.76 6.23 -3.19
CA LEU A 27 -11.67 5.80 -2.31
C LEU A 27 -11.45 6.83 -1.18
N GLU A 28 -11.58 6.37 0.06
CA GLU A 28 -11.34 7.20 1.25
C GLU A 28 -10.08 6.71 1.95
N ILE A 29 -9.14 7.61 2.24
CA ILE A 29 -7.91 7.29 2.95
C ILE A 29 -7.88 8.09 4.23
N ILE A 30 -7.81 7.37 5.36
CA ILE A 30 -7.90 7.93 6.70
C ILE A 30 -6.57 7.70 7.41
N ASP A 31 -5.85 8.80 7.65
CA ASP A 31 -4.62 8.82 8.44
C ASP A 31 -4.95 8.69 9.94
N LEU A 32 -4.41 7.66 10.59
CA LEU A 32 -4.55 7.43 12.03
C LEU A 32 -3.20 7.47 12.74
N GLU A 33 -3.22 7.74 14.05
CA GLU A 33 -2.06 7.45 14.89
C GLU A 33 -1.79 5.94 14.89
N LEU A 34 -0.52 5.55 14.96
CA LEU A 34 -0.11 4.15 14.83
C LEU A 34 -0.80 3.22 15.86
N GLU A 35 -0.94 3.68 17.09
CA GLU A 35 -1.59 2.91 18.16
C GLU A 35 -3.10 2.71 17.89
N GLU A 36 -3.77 3.73 17.37
CA GLU A 36 -5.18 3.66 16.99
C GLU A 36 -5.39 2.70 15.82
N LEU A 37 -4.55 2.79 14.80
CA LEU A 37 -4.56 1.88 13.66
C LEU A 37 -4.39 0.42 14.10
N GLN A 38 -3.37 0.14 14.91
CA GLN A 38 -3.09 -1.21 15.42
C GLN A 38 -4.21 -1.73 16.31
N PHE A 39 -4.77 -0.89 17.17
CA PHE A 39 -5.93 -1.27 17.98
C PHE A 39 -7.14 -1.60 17.11
N LYS A 40 -7.38 -0.82 16.04
CA LYS A 40 -8.49 -1.04 15.11
C LYS A 40 -8.33 -2.33 14.32
N ALA A 41 -7.13 -2.61 13.81
CA ALA A 41 -6.83 -3.78 13.00
C ALA A 41 -6.70 -5.08 13.82
N CYS A 42 -6.00 -5.01 14.96
CA CYS A 42 -5.50 -6.19 15.67
C CYS A 42 -5.95 -6.28 17.13
N LYS A 43 -6.70 -5.30 17.65
CA LYS A 43 -7.04 -5.18 19.09
C LYS A 43 -5.82 -5.09 20.03
N GLY A 44 -4.68 -4.63 19.50
CA GLY A 44 -3.43 -4.52 20.24
C GLY A 44 -2.25 -4.23 19.32
N ARG A 45 -1.04 -4.22 19.89
CA ARG A 45 0.20 -3.96 19.12
C ARG A 45 0.40 -5.04 18.05
N CYS A 46 0.56 -4.62 16.81
CA CYS A 46 0.86 -5.49 15.67
C CYS A 46 1.65 -4.73 14.60
N PRO A 47 2.36 -5.41 13.69
CA PRO A 47 3.28 -4.76 12.75
C PRO A 47 2.58 -4.07 11.56
N ILE A 48 1.25 -3.90 11.61
CA ILE A 48 0.46 -3.33 10.52
C ILE A 48 0.65 -1.81 10.48
N LEU A 49 0.84 -1.29 9.27
CA LEU A 49 1.00 0.14 8.98
C LEU A 49 -0.13 0.70 8.11
N ALA A 50 -0.92 -0.17 7.47
CA ALA A 50 -2.16 0.17 6.79
C ALA A 50 -3.04 -1.07 6.68
N PHE A 51 -4.35 -0.89 6.49
CA PHE A 51 -5.23 -1.97 6.07
C PHE A 51 -6.44 -1.43 5.30
N PHE A 52 -6.87 -2.18 4.30
CA PHE A 52 -8.12 -1.98 3.60
C PHE A 52 -9.31 -2.44 4.43
N PHE A 53 -10.34 -1.59 4.50
CA PHE A 53 -11.64 -1.87 5.08
C PHE A 53 -12.73 -1.72 4.01
N PRO A 54 -13.40 -2.82 3.62
CA PRO A 54 -14.42 -2.77 2.59
C PRO A 54 -15.55 -1.77 2.89
N PRO A 55 -16.11 -1.11 1.85
CA PRO A 55 -15.85 -1.39 0.44
C PRO A 55 -14.72 -0.57 -0.20
N ASN A 56 -14.29 0.54 0.43
CA ASN A 56 -13.48 1.57 -0.22
C ASN A 56 -12.63 2.42 0.76
N ILE A 57 -12.46 1.99 2.01
CA ILE A 57 -11.73 2.76 3.03
C ILE A 57 -10.34 2.14 3.21
N ILE A 58 -9.30 2.96 3.23
CA ILE A 58 -7.96 2.56 3.65
C ILE A 58 -7.63 3.32 4.94
N TYR A 59 -7.35 2.58 6.01
CA TYR A 59 -6.75 3.16 7.21
C TYR A 59 -5.24 3.02 7.11
N ILE A 60 -4.50 4.10 7.32
CA ILE A 60 -3.04 4.10 7.22
C ILE A 60 -2.44 4.91 8.37
N ALA A 61 -1.28 4.48 8.86
CA ALA A 61 -0.53 5.25 9.85
C ALA A 61 -0.07 6.58 9.23
N LYS A 62 0.06 7.62 10.06
CA LYS A 62 0.72 8.87 9.64
C LYS A 62 2.18 8.61 9.28
N LEU A 63 2.47 8.54 7.99
CA LEU A 63 3.79 8.26 7.42
C LEU A 63 4.26 9.42 6.54
N ASN A 64 5.58 9.47 6.26
CA ASN A 64 6.11 10.35 5.21
C ASN A 64 5.95 9.66 3.84
N PHE A 65 5.05 10.18 3.00
CA PHE A 65 4.77 9.63 1.67
C PHE A 65 5.71 10.12 0.56
N GLU A 66 6.71 10.97 0.85
CA GLU A 66 7.85 11.16 -0.06
C GLU A 66 8.73 9.90 -0.13
N ASN A 67 8.63 9.02 0.88
CA ASN A 67 9.34 7.77 0.93
C ASN A 67 8.61 6.68 0.12
N ILE A 68 9.28 6.15 -0.90
CA ILE A 68 8.76 5.10 -1.79
C ILE A 68 8.33 3.83 -1.02
N CYS A 69 9.00 3.45 0.07
CA CYS A 69 8.57 2.33 0.90
C CYS A 69 7.19 2.58 1.53
N ASN A 70 6.91 3.80 1.98
CA ASN A 70 5.60 4.14 2.56
C ASN A 70 4.53 4.27 1.46
N GLN A 71 4.87 4.84 0.30
CA GLN A 71 4.00 4.81 -0.87
C GLN A 71 3.62 3.37 -1.27
N SER A 72 4.57 2.44 -1.20
CA SER A 72 4.32 1.04 -1.54
C SER A 72 3.33 0.35 -0.60
N ILE A 73 3.23 0.80 0.65
CA ILE A 73 2.22 0.31 1.61
C ILE A 73 0.83 0.77 1.16
N LEU A 74 0.68 2.06 0.82
CA LEU A 74 -0.59 2.57 0.33
C LEU A 74 -0.99 1.89 -1.00
N LEU A 75 -0.04 1.70 -1.92
CA LEU A 75 -0.26 0.99 -3.16
C LEU A 75 -0.78 -0.44 -2.93
N HIS A 76 -0.25 -1.14 -1.92
CA HIS A 76 -0.72 -2.47 -1.52
C HIS A 76 -2.22 -2.46 -1.17
N GLU A 77 -2.64 -1.52 -0.32
CA GLU A 77 -4.04 -1.43 0.09
C GLU A 77 -4.96 -0.97 -1.06
N ILE A 78 -4.49 -0.11 -1.97
CA ILE A 78 -5.23 0.28 -3.18
C ILE A 78 -5.49 -0.94 -4.07
N ILE A 79 -4.56 -1.87 -4.18
CA ILE A 79 -4.76 -3.13 -4.92
C ILE A 79 -5.89 -3.95 -4.29
N HIS A 80 -5.99 -4.00 -2.96
CA HIS A 80 -7.12 -4.67 -2.30
C HIS A 80 -8.47 -4.02 -2.62
N VAL A 81 -8.51 -2.71 -2.79
CA VAL A 81 -9.73 -2.01 -3.27
C VAL A 81 -10.08 -2.50 -4.69
N PHE A 82 -9.11 -2.56 -5.61
CA PHE A 82 -9.34 -3.09 -6.96
C PHE A 82 -9.80 -4.56 -6.95
N GLN A 83 -9.17 -5.40 -6.13
CA GLN A 83 -9.55 -6.81 -5.96
C GLN A 83 -10.97 -6.96 -5.42
N TYR A 84 -11.41 -6.04 -4.55
CA TYR A 84 -12.78 -6.01 -4.04
C TYR A 84 -13.78 -5.56 -5.10
N GLN A 85 -13.49 -4.46 -5.81
CA GLN A 85 -14.40 -3.87 -6.81
C GLN A 85 -14.56 -4.73 -8.06
N SER A 86 -13.51 -5.44 -8.49
CA SER A 86 -13.56 -6.39 -9.61
C SER A 86 -14.44 -7.61 -9.34
N GLY A 87 -14.97 -7.78 -8.12
CA GLY A 87 -15.82 -8.91 -7.75
C GLY A 87 -15.09 -10.25 -7.78
N ASN A 88 -13.75 -10.23 -7.74
CA ASN A 88 -12.96 -11.44 -7.88
C ASN A 88 -13.09 -12.31 -6.60
N GLU A 89 -13.69 -13.49 -6.75
CA GLU A 89 -13.91 -14.47 -5.66
C GLU A 89 -12.62 -15.22 -5.25
N MET A 90 -11.47 -14.74 -5.71
CA MET A 90 -10.16 -15.27 -5.33
C MET A 90 -10.00 -15.38 -3.80
N GLN A 91 -9.47 -16.52 -3.34
CA GLN A 91 -9.20 -16.72 -1.91
C GLN A 91 -8.20 -15.69 -1.38
N ASN A 92 -8.37 -15.26 -0.14
CA ASN A 92 -7.57 -14.19 0.48
C ASN A 92 -6.05 -14.41 0.36
N VAL A 93 -5.57 -15.66 0.47
CA VAL A 93 -4.14 -15.97 0.34
C VAL A 93 -3.58 -15.60 -1.05
N PHE A 94 -4.35 -15.79 -2.11
CA PHE A 94 -3.92 -15.42 -3.46
C PHE A 94 -4.02 -13.91 -3.68
N LYS A 95 -5.02 -13.23 -3.10
CA LYS A 95 -5.15 -11.77 -3.13
C LYS A 95 -3.95 -11.07 -2.51
N GLU A 96 -3.54 -11.52 -1.32
CA GLU A 96 -2.34 -11.05 -0.62
C GLU A 96 -1.08 -11.28 -1.46
N LYS A 97 -0.94 -12.49 -2.02
CA LYS A 97 0.23 -12.84 -2.84
C LYS A 97 0.35 -11.91 -4.05
N GLU A 98 -0.73 -11.69 -4.78
CA GLU A 98 -0.79 -10.77 -5.92
C GLU A 98 -0.43 -9.33 -5.50
N ALA A 99 -1.00 -8.84 -4.39
CA ALA A 99 -0.71 -7.51 -3.89
C ALA A 99 0.78 -7.33 -3.55
N TYR A 100 1.42 -8.33 -2.94
CA TYR A 100 2.87 -8.31 -2.71
C TYR A 100 3.71 -8.39 -3.98
N GLU A 101 3.29 -9.16 -4.99
CA GLU A 101 3.99 -9.24 -6.27
C GLU A 101 3.99 -7.88 -6.97
N ILE A 102 2.83 -7.22 -7.02
CA ILE A 102 2.69 -5.87 -7.60
C ILE A 102 3.44 -4.83 -6.76
N GLN A 103 3.38 -4.89 -5.43
CA GLN A 103 4.14 -4.01 -4.55
C GLN A 103 5.64 -4.11 -4.78
N ASN A 104 6.19 -5.32 -4.94
CA ASN A 104 7.61 -5.50 -5.26
C ASN A 104 7.95 -4.97 -6.66
N LYS A 105 7.07 -5.18 -7.65
CA LYS A 105 7.25 -4.60 -8.99
C LYS A 105 7.33 -3.07 -8.94
N PHE A 106 6.45 -2.43 -8.16
CA PHE A 106 6.49 -0.99 -7.93
C PHE A 106 7.81 -0.54 -7.32
N LEU A 107 8.22 -1.17 -6.20
CA LEU A 107 9.45 -0.83 -5.51
C LEU A 107 10.68 -0.95 -6.42
N ILE A 108 10.77 -2.01 -7.23
CA ILE A 108 11.88 -2.22 -8.17
C ILE A 108 11.88 -1.14 -9.26
N ASN A 109 10.72 -0.90 -9.90
CA ASN A 109 10.60 0.08 -10.99
C ASN A 109 10.97 1.49 -10.52
N GLU A 110 10.43 1.92 -9.39
CA GLU A 110 10.71 3.25 -8.86
C GLU A 110 12.13 3.37 -8.29
N SER A 111 12.72 2.29 -7.78
CA SER A 111 14.14 2.28 -7.42
C SER A 111 15.05 2.53 -8.63
N LEU A 112 14.75 1.85 -9.74
CA LEU A 112 15.51 1.98 -10.99
C LEU A 112 15.39 3.40 -11.58
N LYS A 113 14.18 3.96 -11.61
CA LYS A 113 13.94 5.32 -12.13
C LYS A 113 14.66 6.39 -11.31
N ASN A 114 14.69 6.24 -9.99
CA ASN A 114 15.33 7.19 -9.08
C ASN A 114 16.84 6.95 -8.90
N GLY A 115 17.43 6.02 -9.67
CA GLY A 115 18.88 5.78 -9.67
C GLY A 115 19.40 5.17 -8.36
N TYR A 116 18.56 4.48 -7.58
CA TYR A 116 19.01 3.79 -6.38
C TYR A 116 20.01 2.69 -6.77
N PHE A 117 21.18 2.71 -6.12
CA PHE A 117 22.24 1.70 -6.34
C PHE A 117 21.76 0.29 -5.95
N GLU A 118 20.84 0.22 -4.99
CA GLU A 118 20.18 -1.01 -4.59
C GLU A 118 18.67 -0.94 -4.83
N GLN A 119 18.13 -1.95 -5.51
CA GLN A 119 16.70 -2.09 -5.70
C GLN A 119 16.00 -2.34 -4.36
N LEU A 120 14.93 -1.56 -4.10
CA LEU A 120 14.03 -1.77 -2.97
C LEU A 120 13.10 -2.95 -3.24
N ASN A 121 12.70 -3.61 -2.16
CA ASN A 121 11.65 -4.62 -2.13
C ASN A 121 11.00 -4.60 -0.74
N VAL A 122 9.91 -5.35 -0.57
CA VAL A 122 9.15 -5.36 0.69
C VAL A 122 10.03 -5.74 1.88
N LYS A 123 10.94 -6.71 1.73
CA LYS A 123 11.85 -7.14 2.80
C LYS A 123 12.79 -6.01 3.24
N LYS A 124 13.40 -5.29 2.30
CA LYS A 124 14.28 -4.15 2.59
C LYS A 124 13.51 -3.00 3.22
N CYS A 125 12.36 -2.64 2.66
CA CYS A 125 11.50 -1.59 3.20
C CYS A 125 11.10 -1.88 4.66
N ARG A 126 10.67 -3.11 4.97
CA ARG A 126 10.34 -3.52 6.33
C ARG A 126 11.54 -3.45 7.29
N SER A 127 12.73 -3.83 6.82
CA SER A 127 13.96 -3.71 7.61
C SER A 127 14.26 -2.25 7.97
N ILE A 128 14.10 -1.34 7.02
CA ILE A 128 14.29 0.11 7.23
C ILE A 128 13.25 0.64 8.21
N GLN A 129 11.96 0.34 7.99
CA GLN A 129 10.85 0.80 8.82
C GLN A 129 10.93 0.28 10.26
N SER A 130 11.34 -0.98 10.45
CA SER A 130 11.50 -1.58 11.79
C SER A 130 12.61 -0.93 12.61
N ASN A 131 13.61 -0.33 11.96
CA ASN A 131 14.68 0.41 12.65
C ASN A 131 14.24 1.82 13.06
N VAL A 132 13.19 2.38 12.44
CA VAL A 132 12.64 3.70 12.75
C VAL A 132 11.58 3.62 13.85
N LEU A 133 10.94 2.46 14.03
CA LEU A 133 9.90 2.22 15.04
C LEU A 133 10.43 1.69 16.39
N LYS A 134 11.75 1.69 16.60
CA LYS A 134 12.42 1.38 17.87
C LYS A 134 12.82 2.64 18.59
#